data_AF-J9DW66-F1
#
_entry.id   AF-J9DW66-F1
#
_cell.length_a   1.000
_cell.length_b   1.000
_cell.length_c   1.000
_cell.angle_alpha   90.00
_cell.angle_beta   90.00
_cell.angle_gamma   90.00
#
_symmetry.space_group_name_H-M   'P 1'
#
loop_
_entity.id
_entity.type
_entity.pdbx_description
1 polymer ?
#
loop_
_entity_poly.entity_id
_entity_poly.type
_entity_poly.pdbx_seq_one_letter_code
_entity_poly.pdbx_strand_id
1 'polypeptide(L)'
;METKPLEPLHVNNDGLWALTVALSDESYECLTCLVSHKFLVELIGWTPEEALDARASKDPARRKEGTLRTRSAGQSMRRLDLVWEVEFFPPGGSTPIIHKIDTYAQKFGLIR
;
A
#
# COMPACT_ATOMS: atom_id res chain seq x y z
N MET A 1 -5.23 -23.74 -5.88
CA MET A 1 -6.26 -22.93 -5.18
C MET A 1 -6.65 -21.79 -6.10
N GLU A 2 -7.94 -21.56 -6.34
CA GLU A 2 -8.38 -20.34 -7.03
C GLU A 2 -8.04 -19.14 -6.14
N THR A 3 -7.16 -18.27 -6.62
CA THR A 3 -6.85 -17.01 -5.94
C THR A 3 -8.02 -16.05 -6.23
N LYS A 4 -8.77 -15.68 -5.19
CA LYS A 4 -9.72 -14.58 -5.32
C LYS A 4 -8.96 -13.34 -5.80
N PRO A 5 -9.50 -12.59 -6.77
CA PRO A 5 -8.84 -11.37 -7.23
C PRO A 5 -8.69 -10.41 -6.05
N LEU A 6 -7.47 -9.93 -5.83
CA LEU A 6 -7.19 -8.94 -4.80
C LEU A 6 -7.87 -7.63 -5.17
N GLU A 7 -8.49 -6.99 -4.17
CA GLU A 7 -9.12 -5.70 -4.37
C GLU A 7 -8.05 -4.63 -4.65
N PRO A 8 -8.21 -3.80 -5.69
CA PRO A 8 -7.31 -2.69 -5.94
C PRO A 8 -7.40 -1.66 -4.82
N LEU A 9 -6.44 -0.72 -4.80
CA LEU A 9 -6.49 0.43 -3.89
C LEU A 9 -7.85 1.14 -4.00
N HIS A 10 -8.54 1.26 -2.89
CA HIS A 10 -9.86 1.88 -2.81
C HIS A 10 -10.04 2.63 -1.49
N VAL A 11 -11.16 3.35 -1.37
CA VAL A 11 -11.60 3.99 -0.12
C VAL A 11 -12.66 3.09 0.49
N ASN A 12 -12.46 2.63 1.73
CA ASN A 12 -13.41 1.77 2.42
C ASN A 12 -14.61 2.56 2.99
N ASN A 13 -15.55 1.87 3.64
CA ASN A 13 -16.75 2.48 4.20
C ASN A 13 -16.48 3.51 5.31
N ASP A 14 -15.30 3.45 5.94
CA ASP A 14 -14.87 4.40 6.97
C ASP A 14 -14.12 5.60 6.38
N GLY A 15 -14.05 5.72 5.06
CA GLY A 15 -13.34 6.81 4.39
C GLY A 15 -11.82 6.67 4.39
N LEU A 16 -11.29 5.47 4.66
CA LEU A 16 -9.86 5.20 4.74
C LEU A 16 -9.34 4.52 3.46
N TRP A 17 -8.09 4.78 3.12
CA TRP A 17 -7.37 3.97 2.13
C TRP A 17 -7.33 2.51 2.57
N ALA A 18 -7.69 1.61 1.65
CA ALA A 18 -7.62 0.17 1.80
C ALA A 18 -6.95 -0.46 0.57
N LEU A 19 -6.04 -1.39 0.84
CA LEU A 19 -5.34 -2.16 -0.18
C LEU A 19 -5.03 -3.55 0.38
N THR A 20 -5.33 -4.58 -0.40
CA THR A 20 -4.94 -5.96 -0.11
C THR A 20 -3.84 -6.37 -1.07
N VAL A 21 -2.76 -6.95 -0.54
CA VAL A 21 -1.64 -7.46 -1.34
C VAL A 21 -1.39 -8.91 -1.01
N ALA A 22 -0.89 -9.67 -1.98
CA ALA A 22 -0.32 -10.99 -1.75
C ALA A 22 1.19 -10.89 -1.81
N LEU A 23 1.86 -11.28 -0.73
CA LEU A 23 3.31 -11.39 -0.64
C LEU A 23 3.72 -12.84 -0.82
N SER A 24 4.90 -13.07 -1.37
CA SER A 24 5.49 -14.41 -1.43
C SER A 24 6.99 -14.34 -1.18
N ASP A 25 7.51 -15.31 -0.45
CA ASP A 25 8.93 -15.49 -0.17
C ASP A 25 9.22 -17.00 -0.02
N GLU A 26 10.40 -17.35 0.51
CA GLU A 26 10.77 -18.75 0.75
C GLU A 26 9.92 -19.44 1.83
N SER A 27 9.21 -18.67 2.67
CA SER A 27 8.38 -19.18 3.76
C SER A 27 6.90 -19.31 3.36
N TYR A 28 6.43 -18.42 2.49
CA TYR A 28 5.03 -18.34 2.07
C TYR A 28 4.90 -18.24 0.54
N GLU A 29 4.16 -19.18 -0.07
CA GLU A 29 3.82 -19.09 -1.50
C GLU A 29 2.86 -17.93 -1.80
N CYS A 30 1.97 -17.59 -0.86
CA CYS A 30 0.99 -16.53 -0.98
C CYS A 30 0.45 -16.12 0.39
N LEU A 31 1.03 -15.07 0.98
CA LEU A 31 0.57 -14.43 2.21
C LEU A 31 -0.31 -13.23 1.86
N THR A 32 -1.61 -13.33 2.11
CA THR A 32 -2.53 -12.20 1.94
C THR A 32 -2.41 -11.25 3.12
N CYS A 33 -2.12 -9.97 2.83
CA CYS A 33 -1.95 -8.92 3.83
C CYS A 33 -2.84 -7.73 3.49
N LEU A 34 -3.32 -7.04 4.53
CA LEU A 34 -3.87 -5.70 4.42
C LEU A 34 -2.74 -4.68 4.56
N VAL A 35 -2.83 -3.56 3.85
CA VAL A 35 -1.90 -2.45 4.02
C VAL A 35 -2.52 -1.41 4.93
N SER A 36 -1.79 -1.00 5.98
CA SER A 36 -2.32 -0.04 6.94
C SER A 36 -2.64 1.31 6.28
N HIS A 37 -3.75 1.91 6.71
CA HIS A 37 -4.18 3.22 6.21
C HIS A 37 -3.09 4.29 6.35
N LYS A 38 -2.46 4.36 7.54
CA LYS A 38 -1.40 5.31 7.84
C LYS A 38 -0.26 5.19 6.84
N PHE A 39 0.19 3.97 6.56
CA PHE A 39 1.25 3.75 5.60
C PHE A 39 0.84 4.12 4.17
N LEU A 40 -0.40 3.84 3.77
CA LEU A 40 -0.91 4.26 2.45
C LEU A 40 -0.92 5.78 2.29
N VAL A 41 -1.27 6.53 3.34
CA VAL A 41 -1.19 8.00 3.34
C VAL A 41 0.25 8.47 3.18
N GLU A 42 1.21 7.88 3.90
CA GLU A 42 2.64 8.21 3.78
C GLU A 42 3.18 7.88 2.39
N LEU A 43 2.80 6.73 1.82
CA LEU A 43 3.26 6.23 0.54
C LEU A 43 2.70 7.02 -0.66
N ILE A 44 1.41 7.37 -0.63
CA ILE A 44 0.74 8.16 -1.68
C ILE A 44 1.03 9.66 -1.48
N GLY A 45 1.25 10.06 -0.23
CA GLY A 45 1.40 11.43 0.20
C GLY A 45 0.09 12.21 0.19
N TRP A 46 -1.06 11.54 0.17
CA TRP A 46 -2.41 12.13 0.24
C TRP A 46 -3.37 11.27 1.07
N THR A 47 -4.32 11.92 1.73
CA THR A 47 -5.51 11.29 2.30
C THR A 47 -6.53 10.93 1.19
N PRO A 48 -7.50 10.04 1.48
CA PRO A 48 -8.61 9.77 0.58
C PRO A 48 -9.40 11.03 0.20
N GLU A 49 -9.62 11.93 1.15
CA GLU A 49 -10.32 13.20 0.96
C GLU A 49 -9.58 14.09 -0.03
N GLU A 50 -8.27 14.29 0.15
CA GLU A 50 -7.44 15.08 -0.76
C GLU A 50 -7.44 14.52 -2.19
N ALA A 51 -7.42 13.19 -2.32
CA ALA A 51 -7.50 12.53 -3.63
C ALA A 51 -8.85 12.70 -4.30
N LEU A 52 -9.95 12.64 -3.55
CA LEU A 52 -11.31 12.89 -4.05
C LEU A 52 -11.48 14.35 -4.49
N ASP A 53 -10.98 15.29 -3.68
CA ASP A 53 -10.99 16.72 -3.99
C ASP A 53 -10.16 17.04 -5.23
N ALA A 54 -8.96 16.45 -5.32
CA ALA A 54 -8.12 16.61 -6.50
C ALA A 54 -8.81 16.09 -7.76
N ARG A 55 -9.51 14.95 -7.67
CA ARG A 55 -10.28 14.36 -8.78
C ARG A 55 -11.45 15.26 -9.20
N ALA A 56 -12.13 15.89 -8.25
CA ALA A 56 -13.24 16.80 -8.50
C ALA A 56 -12.80 18.21 -8.96
N SER A 57 -11.51 18.54 -8.78
CA SER A 57 -10.96 19.86 -9.14
C SER A 57 -11.13 20.17 -10.62
N LYS A 58 -11.43 21.44 -10.93
CA LYS A 58 -11.42 21.97 -12.30
C LYS A 58 -10.01 22.13 -12.87
N ASP A 59 -9.00 22.22 -12.00
CA ASP A 59 -7.59 22.33 -12.39
C ASP A 59 -7.03 20.99 -12.92
N PRO A 60 -6.64 20.91 -14.22
CA PRO A 60 -6.04 19.71 -14.78
C PRO A 60 -4.71 19.30 -14.14
N ALA A 61 -3.91 20.26 -13.66
CA ALA A 61 -2.63 19.97 -13.02
C ALA A 61 -2.84 19.19 -11.72
N ARG A 62 -3.81 19.62 -10.89
CA ARG A 62 -4.18 18.94 -9.65
C ARG A 62 -4.71 17.52 -9.89
N ARG A 63 -5.54 17.30 -10.92
CA ARG A 63 -5.99 15.94 -11.30
C ARG A 63 -4.81 15.05 -11.74
N LYS A 64 -3.87 15.61 -12.51
CA LYS A 64 -2.68 14.89 -12.97
C LYS A 64 -1.77 14.52 -11.80
N GLU A 65 -1.57 15.42 -10.85
CA GLU A 65 -0.78 15.17 -9.65
C GLU A 65 -1.30 13.95 -8.88
N GLY A 66 -2.61 13.88 -8.65
CA GLY A 66 -3.22 12.73 -7.96
C GLY A 66 -2.98 11.40 -8.66
N THR A 67 -3.13 11.39 -9.98
CA THR A 67 -2.84 10.21 -10.79
C THR A 67 -1.37 9.79 -10.67
N LEU A 68 -0.44 10.75 -10.70
CA LEU A 68 0.99 10.49 -10.58
C LEU A 68 1.38 9.94 -9.21
N ARG A 69 0.79 10.47 -8.14
CA ARG A 69 1.02 10.01 -6.76
C ARG A 69 0.64 8.55 -6.58
N THR A 70 -0.58 8.16 -6.95
CA THR A 70 -1.04 6.76 -6.85
C THR A 70 -0.20 5.82 -7.73
N ARG A 71 0.18 6.28 -8.94
CA ARG A 71 1.07 5.51 -9.82
C ARG A 71 2.45 5.31 -9.18
N SER A 72 3.02 6.37 -8.61
CA SER A 72 4.33 6.33 -7.94
C SER A 72 4.31 5.37 -6.76
N ALA A 73 3.29 5.44 -5.90
CA ALA A 73 3.09 4.50 -4.80
C ALA A 73 3.09 3.03 -5.28
N GLY A 74 2.32 2.75 -6.33
CA GLY A 74 2.27 1.42 -6.94
C GLY A 74 3.60 0.96 -7.55
N GLN A 75 4.43 1.86 -8.09
CA GLN A 75 5.77 1.52 -8.56
C GLN A 75 6.73 1.24 -7.40
N SER A 76 6.67 2.04 -6.33
CA SER A 76 7.50 1.84 -5.14
C SER A 76 7.28 0.45 -4.52
N MET A 77 6.04 -0.04 -4.49
CA MET A 77 5.69 -1.37 -3.97
C MET A 77 6.07 -2.54 -4.89
N ARG A 78 6.52 -2.29 -6.12
CA ARG A 78 6.92 -3.32 -7.11
C ARG A 78 8.42 -3.50 -7.24
N ARG A 79 9.21 -2.78 -6.44
CA ARG A 79 10.66 -2.96 -6.42
C ARG A 79 11.02 -4.35 -5.92
N LEU A 80 12.17 -4.86 -6.37
CA LEU A 80 12.65 -6.20 -6.01
C LEU A 80 13.51 -6.21 -4.73
N ASP A 81 13.87 -5.03 -4.22
CA ASP A 81 14.76 -4.85 -3.08
C ASP A 81 13.99 -4.38 -1.83
N LEU A 82 12.78 -4.89 -1.60
CA LEU A 82 11.91 -4.41 -0.53
C LEU A 82 11.95 -5.31 0.71
N VAL A 83 11.93 -4.68 1.89
CA VAL A 83 11.69 -5.32 3.18
C VAL A 83 10.35 -4.83 3.71
N TRP A 84 9.43 -5.76 3.95
CA TRP A 84 8.07 -5.49 4.41
C TRP A 84 7.99 -5.71 5.92
N GLU A 85 7.48 -4.73 6.66
CA GLU A 85 7.18 -4.88 8.07
C GLU A 85 5.72 -5.34 8.23
N VAL A 86 5.56 -6.60 8.61
CA VAL A 86 4.25 -7.29 8.68
C VAL A 86 3.94 -7.67 10.12
N GLU A 87 2.80 -7.19 10.62
CA GLU A 87 2.22 -7.61 11.90
C GLU A 87 1.36 -8.85 11.70
N PHE A 88 1.66 -9.90 12.49
CA PHE A 88 0.90 -11.14 12.51
C PHE A 88 -0.04 -11.19 13.71
N PHE A 89 -1.15 -11.90 13.55
CA PHE A 89 -2.15 -12.14 14.58
C PHE A 89 -2.23 -13.63 14.90
N PRO A 90 -2.67 -14.01 16.13
CA PRO A 90 -2.87 -15.41 16.48
C PRO A 90 -3.92 -16.07 15.57
N PRO A 91 -3.92 -17.42 15.48
CA PRO A 91 -4.94 -18.15 14.71
C PRO A 91 -6.37 -17.75 15.11
N GLY A 92 -7.23 -17.49 14.13
CA GLY A 92 -8.58 -16.94 14.34
C GLY A 92 -8.63 -15.42 14.52
N GLY A 93 -7.47 -14.75 14.54
CA GLY A 93 -7.33 -13.30 14.51
C GLY A 93 -7.50 -12.70 13.12
N SER A 94 -7.15 -11.41 13.00
CA SER A 94 -7.27 -10.63 11.77
C SER A 94 -6.25 -11.02 10.71
N THR A 95 -6.50 -10.62 9.46
CA THR A 95 -5.52 -10.70 8.37
C THR A 95 -4.24 -9.91 8.74
N PRO A 96 -3.03 -10.44 8.46
CA PRO A 96 -1.78 -9.72 8.71
C PRO A 96 -1.76 -8.32 8.10
N ILE A 97 -1.09 -7.38 8.78
CA ILE A 97 -1.07 -5.97 8.39
C ILE A 97 0.35 -5.52 8.04
N ILE A 98 0.49 -4.88 6.89
CA ILE A 98 1.72 -4.19 6.48
C ILE A 98 1.72 -2.77 7.05
N HIS A 99 2.72 -2.47 7.85
CA HIS A 99 2.91 -1.14 8.47
C HIS A 99 3.92 -0.29 7.74
N LYS A 100 4.87 -0.91 7.04
CA LYS A 100 5.96 -0.19 6.39
C LYS A 100 6.60 -1.00 5.28
N ILE A 101 7.16 -0.29 4.31
CA ILE A 101 8.09 -0.83 3.33
C ILE A 101 9.36 0.01 3.38
N ASP A 102 10.50 -0.66 3.51
CA ASP A 102 11.81 -0.07 3.31
C ASP A 102 12.48 -0.75 2.11
N THR A 103 13.36 -0.05 1.41
CA THR A 103 14.35 -0.74 0.58
C THR A 103 15.35 -1.47 1.47
N TYR A 104 15.97 -2.52 0.97
CA TYR A 104 17.04 -3.25 1.66
C TYR A 104 18.12 -2.29 2.14
N ALA A 105 18.53 -1.36 1.28
CA ALA A 105 19.53 -0.35 1.62
C ALA A 105 19.09 0.58 2.77
N GLN A 106 17.83 1.00 2.82
CA GLN A 106 17.30 1.80 3.93
C GLN A 106 17.22 0.99 5.22
N LYS A 107 16.68 -0.24 5.18
CA LYS A 107 16.50 -1.08 6.37
C LYS A 107 17.82 -1.36 7.07
N PHE A 108 18.89 -1.55 6.31
CA PHE A 108 20.22 -1.88 6.82
C PHE A 108 21.20 -0.69 6.82
N GLY A 109 20.72 0.55 6.62
CA GLY A 109 21.52 1.76 6.73
C GLY A 109 22.67 1.88 5.71
N LEU A 110 22.52 1.25 4.54
CA LEU A 110 23.51 1.29 3.45
C LEU A 110 23.47 2.60 2.65
N ILE A 111 22.38 3.35 2.81
CA ILE A 111 22.22 4.71 2.31
C ILE A 111 21.68 5.60 3.44
N ARG A 112 22.14 6.85 3.48
CA ARG A 112 21.71 7.88 4.42
C ARG A 112 20.72 8.82 3.77
#